data_AF-J2ZNZ7-F1
#
_entry.id   AF-J2ZNZ7-F1
#
_cell.length_a   1.000
_cell.length_b   1.000
_cell.length_c   1.000
_cell.angle_alpha   90.00
_cell.angle_beta   90.00
_cell.angle_gamma   90.00
#
_symmetry.space_group_name_H-M   'P 1'
#
loop_
_entity.id
_entity.type
_entity.pdbx_description
1 polymer ?
#
loop_
_entity_poly.entity_id
_entity_poly.type
_entity_poly.pdbx_seq_one_letter_code
_entity_poly.pdbx_strand_id
1 'polypeptide(L)'
;MTCLTKIAELRAERDRLQAADALLRESLQRANSSIQRLEQTIDDNIVDHNEIVQEMESRHKEEIENQQFEWLIKDEEARTSSDKVRSLTYQLDEARRLLIENGIDVSSSRGAPECRYVQELGQWEEIELFGKDKFPNLVFTCDWKKMMYIAERDESGAWLSQTWQSLAMLDDYCEFRRSEKGSRFIGGLREYLEGGYGGAWAISSGRYRSNESDIVKGSRKYSAERIFNVPKEVDPSGKAVMYSHIVIQTKGTVSPRIYFRDCVQQLGKIVIGYIGKHPRNTLTN
;
A
#
# COMPACT_ATOMS: atom_id res chain seq x y z
N MET A 1 -8.03 93.22 -42.69
CA MET A 1 -8.19 91.80 -43.12
C MET A 1 -7.31 90.80 -42.36
N THR A 2 -6.25 91.23 -41.66
CA THR A 2 -5.23 90.36 -41.02
C THR A 2 -5.63 89.76 -39.67
N CYS A 3 -6.54 90.38 -38.92
CA CYS A 3 -6.95 89.89 -37.59
C CYS A 3 -7.94 88.71 -37.69
N LEU A 4 -8.82 88.72 -38.70
CA LEU A 4 -9.82 87.66 -38.92
C LEU A 4 -9.19 86.34 -39.38
N THR A 5 -8.16 86.38 -40.23
CA THR A 5 -7.39 85.20 -40.65
C THR A 5 -6.63 84.57 -39.49
N LYS A 6 -6.02 85.37 -38.60
CA LYS A 6 -5.32 84.85 -37.42
C LYS A 6 -6.24 84.16 -36.43
N ILE A 7 -7.45 84.69 -36.24
CA ILE A 7 -8.50 84.07 -35.41
C ILE A 7 -8.96 82.73 -36.02
N ALA A 8 -9.07 82.64 -37.35
CA ALA A 8 -9.42 81.39 -38.03
C ALA A 8 -8.32 80.32 -37.91
N GLU A 9 -7.04 80.69 -38.05
CA GLU A 9 -5.90 79.79 -37.82
C GLU A 9 -5.88 79.23 -36.39
N LEU A 10 -6.05 80.09 -35.38
CA LEU A 10 -6.06 79.67 -33.98
C LEU A 10 -7.25 78.76 -33.65
N ARG A 11 -8.41 78.95 -34.29
CA ARG A 11 -9.56 78.06 -34.15
C ARG A 11 -9.27 76.68 -34.76
N ALA A 12 -8.72 76.64 -35.97
CA ALA A 12 -8.35 75.38 -36.63
C ALA A 12 -7.30 74.59 -35.81
N GLU A 13 -6.34 75.28 -35.21
CA GLU A 13 -5.32 74.64 -34.36
C GLU A 13 -5.92 74.13 -33.04
N ARG A 14 -6.81 74.91 -32.40
CA ARG A 14 -7.58 74.44 -31.24
C ARG A 14 -8.38 73.18 -31.57
N ASP A 15 -9.05 73.16 -32.71
CA ASP A 15 -9.89 72.02 -33.12
C ASP A 15 -9.04 70.77 -33.40
N ARG A 16 -7.84 70.92 -33.97
CA ARG A 16 -6.85 69.83 -34.12
C ARG A 16 -6.34 69.31 -32.78
N LEU A 17 -6.01 70.19 -31.85
CA LEU A 17 -5.56 69.81 -30.52
C LEU A 17 -6.68 69.09 -29.75
N GLN A 18 -7.93 69.53 -29.89
CA GLN A 18 -9.09 68.85 -29.31
C GLN A 18 -9.31 67.46 -29.91
N ALA A 19 -9.14 67.30 -31.23
CA ALA A 19 -9.22 66.00 -31.88
C ALA A 19 -8.08 65.06 -31.46
N ALA A 20 -6.86 65.57 -31.32
CA ALA A 20 -5.72 64.81 -30.83
C ALA A 20 -5.88 64.38 -29.36
N ASP A 21 -6.38 65.26 -28.49
CA ASP A 21 -6.68 64.94 -27.09
C ASP A 21 -7.77 63.87 -26.97
N ALA A 22 -8.81 63.94 -27.82
CA ALA A 22 -9.86 62.93 -27.87
C ALA A 22 -9.31 61.54 -28.27
N LEU A 23 -8.43 61.47 -29.28
CA LEU A 23 -7.77 60.23 -29.70
C LEU A 23 -6.86 59.67 -28.61
N LEU A 24 -6.10 60.53 -27.92
CA LEU A 24 -5.24 60.13 -26.80
C LEU A 24 -6.05 59.57 -25.64
N ARG A 25 -7.17 60.21 -25.27
CA ARG A 25 -8.07 59.70 -24.22
C ARG A 25 -8.66 58.35 -24.57
N GLU A 26 -9.08 58.14 -25.82
CA GLU A 26 -9.61 56.86 -26.28
C GLU A 26 -8.52 55.76 -26.26
N SER A 27 -7.30 56.09 -26.67
CA SER A 27 -6.15 55.18 -26.59
C SER A 27 -5.82 54.81 -25.14
N LEU A 28 -5.80 55.80 -24.25
CA LEU A 28 -5.57 55.61 -22.81
C LEU A 28 -6.65 54.72 -22.18
N GLN A 29 -7.91 54.94 -22.56
CA GLN A 29 -9.03 54.13 -22.09
C GLN A 29 -8.91 52.68 -22.54
N ARG A 30 -8.52 52.44 -23.81
CA ARG A 30 -8.24 51.09 -24.33
C ARG A 30 -7.07 50.40 -23.60
N ALA A 31 -6.00 51.14 -23.34
CA ALA A 31 -4.85 50.64 -22.58
C ALA A 31 -5.25 50.27 -21.16
N ASN A 32 -5.97 51.14 -20.45
CA ASN A 32 -6.47 50.88 -19.09
C ASN A 32 -7.39 49.66 -19.04
N SER A 33 -8.33 49.52 -19.98
CA SER A 33 -9.18 48.33 -20.05
C SER A 33 -8.40 47.05 -20.37
N SER A 34 -7.27 47.15 -21.07
CA SER A 34 -6.40 45.99 -21.35
C SER A 34 -5.57 45.61 -20.13
N ILE A 35 -5.04 46.60 -19.40
CA ILE A 35 -4.34 46.40 -18.13
C ILE A 35 -5.25 45.71 -17.12
N GLN A 36 -6.49 46.19 -16.94
CA GLN A 36 -7.46 45.58 -16.02
C GLN A 36 -7.74 44.10 -16.35
N ARG A 37 -7.83 43.74 -17.64
CA ARG A 37 -8.00 42.33 -18.03
C ARG A 37 -6.78 41.48 -17.72
N LEU A 38 -5.58 42.03 -17.93
CA LEU A 38 -4.33 41.33 -17.60
C LEU A 38 -4.19 41.15 -16.09
N GLU A 39 -4.49 42.17 -15.29
CA GLU A 39 -4.50 42.09 -13.83
C GLU A 39 -5.46 41.00 -13.35
N GLN A 40 -6.69 40.98 -13.86
CA GLN A 40 -7.65 39.95 -13.51
C GLN A 40 -7.19 38.54 -13.91
N THR A 41 -6.57 38.40 -15.08
CA THR A 41 -6.01 37.10 -15.52
C THR A 41 -4.85 36.65 -14.62
N ILE A 42 -4.01 37.59 -14.15
CA ILE A 42 -2.92 37.29 -13.22
C ILE A 42 -3.48 36.86 -11.87
N ASP A 43 -4.48 37.57 -11.36
CA ASP A 43 -5.15 37.23 -10.10
C ASP A 43 -5.78 35.84 -10.15
N ASP A 44 -6.51 35.52 -11.22
CA ASP A 44 -7.10 34.20 -11.44
C ASP A 44 -6.01 33.10 -11.48
N ASN A 45 -4.92 33.32 -12.21
CA ASN A 45 -3.80 32.37 -12.26
C ASN A 45 -3.11 32.19 -10.90
N ILE A 46 -3.00 33.25 -10.08
CA ILE A 46 -2.43 33.18 -8.74
C ILE A 46 -3.32 32.32 -7.84
N VAL A 47 -4.65 32.48 -7.94
CA VAL A 47 -5.61 31.65 -7.18
C VAL A 47 -5.47 30.19 -7.57
N ASP A 48 -5.53 29.87 -8.87
CA ASP A 48 -5.40 28.49 -9.37
C ASP A 48 -4.07 27.85 -8.94
N HIS A 49 -2.96 28.59 -9.03
CA HIS A 49 -1.66 28.07 -8.63
C HIS A 49 -1.58 27.82 -7.12
N ASN A 50 -2.14 28.71 -6.30
CA ASN A 50 -2.19 28.53 -4.85
C ASN A 50 -3.04 27.32 -4.46
N GLU A 51 -4.16 27.08 -5.13
CA GLU A 51 -4.98 25.88 -4.91
C GLU A 51 -4.18 24.60 -5.20
N ILE A 52 -3.48 24.55 -6.34
CA ILE A 52 -2.63 23.41 -6.71
C ILE A 52 -1.50 23.20 -5.68
N VAL A 53 -0.84 24.28 -5.25
CA VAL A 53 0.24 24.21 -4.26
C VAL A 53 -0.30 23.70 -2.92
N GLN A 54 -1.44 24.20 -2.46
CA GLN A 54 -2.08 23.71 -1.23
C GLN A 54 -2.46 22.23 -1.31
N GLU A 55 -2.97 21.78 -2.46
CA GLU A 55 -3.29 20.36 -2.67
C GLU A 55 -2.03 19.49 -2.68
N MET A 56 -0.94 19.96 -3.29
CA MET A 56 0.36 19.29 -3.26
C MET A 56 0.94 19.22 -1.84
N GLU A 57 0.89 20.31 -1.08
CA GLU A 57 1.35 20.38 0.31
C GLU A 57 0.57 19.43 1.21
N SER A 58 -0.77 19.39 1.07
CA SER A 58 -1.62 18.46 1.82
C SER A 58 -1.25 17.00 1.52
N ARG A 59 -1.07 16.66 0.24
CA ARG A 59 -0.67 15.30 -0.17
C ARG A 59 0.70 14.90 0.37
N HIS A 60 1.70 15.76 0.27
CA HIS A 60 3.04 15.47 0.81
C HIS A 60 3.03 15.34 2.32
N LYS A 61 2.25 16.17 3.02
CA LYS A 61 2.11 16.09 4.48
C LYS A 61 1.52 14.75 4.90
N GLU A 62 0.43 14.33 4.26
CA GLU A 62 -0.19 13.02 4.51
C GLU A 62 0.78 11.87 4.21
N GLU A 63 1.57 11.97 3.14
CA GLU A 63 2.58 10.97 2.78
C GLU A 63 3.68 10.84 3.84
N ILE A 64 4.20 11.98 4.33
CA ILE A 64 5.20 11.99 5.41
C ILE A 64 4.63 11.38 6.70
N GLU A 65 3.40 11.76 7.08
CA GLU A 65 2.74 11.19 8.27
C GLU A 65 2.51 9.68 8.13
N ASN A 66 2.15 9.21 6.93
CA ASN A 66 2.02 7.78 6.63
C ASN A 66 3.35 7.04 6.75
N GLN A 67 4.43 7.59 6.18
CA GLN A 67 5.77 7.01 6.26
C GLN A 67 6.29 6.96 7.70
N GLN A 68 6.09 8.02 8.48
CA GLN A 68 6.47 8.06 9.90
C GLN A 68 5.77 6.97 10.71
N PHE A 69 4.48 6.78 10.47
CA PHE A 69 3.72 5.73 11.15
C PHE A 69 4.15 4.31 10.74
N GLU A 70 4.41 4.06 9.46
CA GLU A 70 4.97 2.78 9.01
C GLU A 70 6.33 2.51 9.66
N TRP A 71 7.16 3.55 9.78
CA TRP A 71 8.46 3.44 10.44
C TRP A 71 8.30 3.08 11.92
N LEU A 72 7.36 3.70 12.64
CA LEU A 72 7.06 3.35 14.02
C LEU A 72 6.59 1.90 14.18
N ILE A 73 5.76 1.39 13.27
CA ILE A 73 5.36 -0.03 13.28
C ILE A 73 6.59 -0.92 13.07
N LYS A 74 7.42 -0.63 12.08
CA LYS A 74 8.62 -1.43 11.78
C LYS A 74 9.64 -1.40 12.92
N ASP A 75 9.83 -0.25 13.56
CA ASP A 75 10.71 -0.08 14.71
C ASP A 75 10.20 -0.90 15.92
N GLU A 76 8.89 -0.89 16.17
CA GLU A 76 8.29 -1.73 17.22
C GLU A 76 8.38 -3.23 16.90
N GLU A 77 8.15 -3.62 15.64
CA GLU A 77 8.36 -5.00 15.16
C GLU A 77 9.82 -5.44 15.34
N ALA A 78 10.78 -4.55 15.06
CA ALA A 78 12.21 -4.81 15.22
C ALA A 78 12.60 -4.94 16.70
N ARG A 79 12.10 -4.07 17.58
CA ARG A 79 12.30 -4.17 19.03
C ARG A 79 11.75 -5.48 19.58
N THR A 80 10.51 -5.81 19.25
CA THR A 80 9.86 -7.05 19.68
C THR A 80 10.64 -8.28 19.20
N SER A 81 11.12 -8.24 17.95
CA SER A 81 11.94 -9.32 17.39
C SER A 81 13.29 -9.44 18.12
N SER A 82 13.96 -8.32 18.39
CA SER A 82 15.23 -8.29 19.12
C SER A 82 15.08 -8.83 20.55
N ASP A 83 14.01 -8.43 21.26
CA ASP A 83 13.72 -8.93 22.59
C ASP A 83 13.43 -10.43 22.59
N LYS A 84 12.69 -10.92 21.59
CA LYS A 84 12.44 -12.35 21.40
C LYS A 84 13.72 -13.12 21.11
N VAL A 85 14.60 -12.59 20.25
CA VAL A 85 15.93 -13.17 19.99
C VAL A 85 16.75 -13.26 21.27
N ARG A 86 16.79 -12.18 22.07
CA ARG A 86 17.50 -12.17 23.35
C ARG A 86 16.95 -13.21 24.33
N SER A 87 15.62 -13.27 24.47
CA SER A 87 14.95 -14.23 25.35
C SER A 87 15.17 -15.69 24.93
N LEU A 88 15.01 -15.98 23.63
CA LEU A 88 15.22 -17.33 23.10
C LEU A 88 16.69 -17.75 23.16
N THR A 89 17.62 -16.83 22.92
CA THR A 89 19.06 -17.09 23.08
C THR A 89 19.37 -17.48 24.52
N TYR A 90 18.85 -16.73 25.50
CA TYR A 90 19.02 -17.06 26.91
C TYR A 90 18.45 -18.44 27.26
N GLN A 91 17.21 -18.73 26.84
CA GLN A 91 16.58 -20.03 27.09
C GLN A 91 17.34 -21.19 26.44
N LEU A 92 17.86 -20.99 25.22
CA LEU A 92 18.64 -21.99 24.50
C LEU A 92 19.98 -22.27 25.20
N ASP A 93 20.64 -21.23 25.70
CA ASP A 93 21.91 -21.37 26.42
C ASP A 93 21.72 -22.05 27.78
N GLU A 94 20.64 -21.73 28.51
CA GLU A 94 20.26 -22.45 29.73
C GLU A 94 19.95 -23.93 29.46
N ALA A 95 19.18 -24.23 28.41
CA ALA A 95 18.88 -25.61 28.02
C ALA A 95 20.15 -26.39 27.64
N ARG A 96 21.06 -25.76 26.88
CA ARG A 96 22.37 -26.35 26.55
C ARG A 96 23.21 -26.60 27.80
N ARG A 97 23.22 -25.67 28.77
CA ARG A 97 23.96 -25.85 30.03
C ARG A 97 23.46 -27.09 30.77
N LEU A 98 22.14 -27.22 30.93
CA LEU A 98 21.53 -28.37 31.59
C LEU A 98 21.83 -29.69 30.86
N LEU A 99 21.79 -29.72 29.53
CA LEU A 99 22.13 -30.92 28.75
C LEU A 99 23.60 -31.32 28.93
N ILE A 100 24.53 -30.36 28.92
CA ILE A 100 25.96 -30.59 29.17
C ILE A 100 26.18 -31.12 30.59
N GLU A 101 25.53 -30.53 31.60
CA GLU A 101 25.59 -30.98 32.99
C GLU A 101 25.11 -32.42 33.16
N ASN A 102 24.19 -32.88 32.29
CA ASN A 102 23.70 -34.26 32.24
C ASN A 102 24.50 -35.16 31.28
N GLY A 103 25.64 -34.71 30.75
CA GLY A 103 26.55 -35.50 29.91
C GLY A 103 26.07 -35.71 28.46
N ILE A 104 25.08 -34.94 27.99
CA ILE A 104 24.59 -35.01 26.61
C ILE A 104 25.42 -34.06 25.74
N ASP A 105 25.97 -34.57 24.63
CA ASP A 105 26.66 -33.74 23.64
C ASP A 105 25.66 -32.86 22.89
N VAL A 106 25.90 -31.54 22.92
CA VAL A 106 25.09 -30.51 22.25
C VAL A 106 25.83 -29.80 21.12
N SER A 107 27.00 -30.31 20.71
CA SER A 107 27.83 -29.75 19.64
C SER A 107 27.05 -29.51 18.34
N SER A 108 26.16 -30.43 17.98
CA SER A 108 25.27 -30.37 16.82
C SER A 108 24.15 -29.32 16.92
N SER A 109 23.83 -28.84 18.12
CA SER A 109 22.79 -27.80 18.33
C SER A 109 23.20 -26.39 17.90
N ARG A 110 24.46 -26.20 17.46
CA ARG A 110 25.01 -24.92 17.01
C ARG A 110 24.89 -24.69 15.49
N GLY A 111 24.37 -25.68 14.75
CA GLY A 111 24.12 -25.54 13.32
C GLY A 111 23.11 -24.43 13.01
N ALA A 112 23.28 -23.75 11.88
CA ALA A 112 22.25 -22.87 11.35
C ALA A 112 21.01 -23.73 11.00
N PRO A 113 19.79 -23.29 11.33
CA PRO A 113 18.59 -24.02 10.93
C PRO A 113 18.53 -24.13 9.41
N GLU A 114 18.05 -25.28 8.90
CA GLU A 114 17.80 -25.42 7.47
C GLU A 114 16.81 -24.35 7.00
N CYS A 115 17.26 -23.55 6.04
CA CYS A 115 16.50 -22.45 5.49
C CYS A 115 15.59 -23.00 4.39
N ARG A 116 14.38 -23.45 4.77
CA ARG A 116 13.43 -24.06 3.83
C ARG A 116 13.05 -23.14 2.67
N TYR A 117 12.85 -21.87 2.96
CA TYR A 117 12.62 -20.85 1.95
C TYR A 117 13.87 -19.99 1.87
N VAL A 118 14.31 -19.65 0.67
CA VAL A 118 15.21 -18.53 0.45
C VAL A 118 14.43 -17.60 -0.45
N GLN A 119 14.44 -16.29 -0.19
CA GLN A 119 13.81 -15.36 -1.12
C GLN A 119 14.64 -15.34 -2.42
N GLU A 120 14.28 -16.22 -3.33
CA GLU A 120 14.91 -16.38 -4.64
C GLU A 120 14.22 -15.52 -5.71
N LEU A 121 12.93 -15.21 -5.50
CA LEU A 121 12.19 -14.38 -6.44
C LEU A 121 12.43 -12.90 -6.15
N GLY A 122 13.06 -12.23 -7.11
CA GLY A 122 13.42 -10.83 -7.08
C GLY A 122 12.47 -9.93 -7.86
N GLN A 123 11.54 -10.51 -8.64
CA GLN A 123 10.54 -9.77 -9.43
C GLN A 123 9.12 -10.28 -9.18
N TRP A 124 8.11 -9.43 -9.40
CA TRP A 124 6.71 -9.76 -9.15
C TRP A 124 6.15 -10.81 -10.12
N GLU A 125 6.58 -10.75 -11.38
CA GLU A 125 6.22 -11.68 -12.46
C GLU A 125 6.63 -13.10 -12.13
N GLU A 126 7.70 -13.27 -11.38
CA GLU A 126 8.18 -14.58 -10.96
C GLU A 126 7.18 -15.27 -10.01
N ILE A 127 6.36 -14.53 -9.25
CA ILE A 127 5.30 -15.12 -8.43
C ILE A 127 4.22 -15.75 -9.32
N GLU A 128 3.87 -15.11 -10.43
CA GLU A 128 2.91 -15.65 -11.39
C GLU A 128 3.45 -16.92 -12.07
N LEU A 129 4.73 -16.91 -12.45
CA LEU A 129 5.36 -18.00 -13.18
C LEU A 129 5.73 -19.20 -12.29
N PHE A 130 6.36 -18.94 -11.15
CA PHE A 130 6.98 -19.95 -10.30
C PHE A 130 6.30 -20.12 -8.93
N GLY A 131 5.31 -19.30 -8.60
CA GLY A 131 4.66 -19.33 -7.28
C GLY A 131 4.05 -20.70 -6.95
N LYS A 132 3.53 -21.43 -7.95
CA LYS A 132 2.98 -22.78 -7.74
C LYS A 132 4.05 -23.82 -7.38
N ASP A 133 5.24 -23.68 -7.96
CA ASP A 133 6.35 -24.60 -7.72
C ASP A 133 7.03 -24.30 -6.38
N LYS A 134 7.12 -23.01 -6.02
CA LYS A 134 7.71 -22.56 -4.76
C LYS A 134 6.79 -22.74 -3.56
N PHE A 135 5.48 -22.64 -3.76
CA PHE A 135 4.47 -22.76 -2.72
C PHE A 135 3.46 -23.87 -3.08
N PRO A 136 3.87 -25.15 -2.99
CA PRO A 136 3.06 -26.29 -3.43
C PRO A 136 1.75 -26.44 -2.64
N ASN A 137 1.67 -25.89 -1.44
CA ASN A 137 0.49 -25.94 -0.58
C ASN A 137 -0.48 -24.78 -0.84
N LEU A 138 -0.14 -23.86 -1.73
CA LEU A 138 -0.98 -22.74 -2.12
C LEU A 138 -1.66 -22.99 -3.48
N VAL A 139 -2.85 -22.42 -3.63
CA VAL A 139 -3.58 -22.36 -4.89
C VAL A 139 -3.83 -20.91 -5.25
N PHE A 140 -3.15 -20.42 -6.28
CA PHE A 140 -3.33 -19.06 -6.78
C PHE A 140 -4.54 -18.99 -7.71
N THR A 141 -5.59 -18.30 -7.27
CA THR A 141 -6.78 -17.93 -8.07
C THR A 141 -6.94 -16.42 -8.24
N CYS A 142 -5.96 -15.66 -7.74
CA CYS A 142 -5.91 -14.22 -7.82
C CYS A 142 -5.80 -13.71 -9.27
N ASP A 143 -6.30 -12.50 -9.48
CA ASP A 143 -6.14 -11.76 -10.73
C ASP A 143 -4.76 -11.09 -10.77
N TRP A 144 -3.86 -11.64 -11.59
CA TRP A 144 -2.49 -11.16 -11.73
C TRP A 144 -2.40 -9.69 -12.13
N LYS A 145 -3.38 -9.14 -12.85
CA LYS A 145 -3.39 -7.71 -13.20
C LYS A 145 -3.45 -6.82 -11.95
N LYS A 146 -4.14 -7.28 -10.90
CA LYS A 146 -4.24 -6.52 -9.64
C LYS A 146 -2.96 -6.59 -8.82
N MET A 147 -2.21 -7.68 -8.95
CA MET A 147 -0.87 -7.80 -8.40
C MET A 147 0.10 -6.90 -9.17
N MET A 148 0.05 -6.88 -10.50
CA MET A 148 0.91 -6.02 -11.31
C MET A 148 0.68 -4.52 -11.04
N TYR A 149 -0.56 -4.12 -10.74
CA TYR A 149 -0.85 -2.74 -10.31
C TYR A 149 -0.04 -2.30 -9.07
N ILE A 150 0.17 -3.20 -8.10
CA ILE A 150 0.99 -2.88 -6.92
C ILE A 150 2.49 -3.04 -7.23
N ALA A 151 2.86 -3.96 -8.14
CA ALA A 151 4.24 -4.15 -8.58
C ALA A 151 4.84 -2.88 -9.21
N GLU A 152 4.09 -2.21 -10.08
CA GLU A 152 4.47 -0.93 -10.72
C GLU A 152 4.77 0.20 -9.73
N ARG A 153 4.31 0.06 -8.48
CA ARG A 153 4.41 1.07 -7.42
C ARG A 153 5.31 0.64 -6.26
N ASP A 154 5.90 -0.55 -6.35
CA ASP A 154 6.85 -1.07 -5.35
C ASP A 154 8.28 -0.65 -5.70
N GLU A 155 8.61 0.62 -5.49
CA GLU A 155 9.91 1.19 -5.86
C GLU A 155 11.09 0.58 -5.07
N SER A 156 10.83 0.10 -3.86
CA SER A 156 11.86 -0.40 -2.95
C SER A 156 12.01 -1.93 -2.94
N GLY A 157 11.10 -2.67 -3.58
CA GLY A 157 11.00 -4.13 -3.46
C GLY A 157 10.51 -4.61 -2.09
N ALA A 158 10.16 -3.70 -1.18
CA ALA A 158 9.73 -4.05 0.17
C ALA A 158 8.36 -4.74 0.15
N TRP A 159 7.46 -4.37 -0.76
CA TRP A 159 6.16 -5.04 -0.87
C TRP A 159 6.32 -6.44 -1.44
N LEU A 160 7.22 -6.63 -2.39
CA LEU A 160 7.57 -7.94 -2.92
C LEU A 160 8.11 -8.85 -1.82
N SER A 161 9.11 -8.37 -1.05
CA SER A 161 9.70 -9.16 0.04
C SER A 161 8.67 -9.54 1.10
N GLN A 162 7.82 -8.59 1.51
CA GLN A 162 6.76 -8.87 2.48
C GLN A 162 5.70 -9.84 1.91
N THR A 163 5.39 -9.75 0.62
CA THR A 163 4.46 -10.67 -0.06
C THR A 163 5.05 -12.08 -0.09
N TRP A 164 6.31 -12.22 -0.49
CA TRP A 164 7.04 -13.48 -0.50
C TRP A 164 7.04 -14.16 0.88
N GLN A 165 7.43 -13.42 1.92
CA GLN A 165 7.40 -13.93 3.30
C GLN A 165 6.00 -14.36 3.74
N SER A 166 4.97 -13.62 3.35
CA SER A 166 3.58 -13.96 3.67
C SER A 166 3.11 -15.22 2.96
N LEU A 167 3.51 -15.44 1.71
CA LEU A 167 3.22 -16.67 0.96
C LEU A 167 3.98 -17.87 1.55
N ALA A 168 5.27 -17.71 1.85
CA ALA A 168 6.08 -18.75 2.51
C ALA A 168 5.48 -19.17 3.85
N MET A 169 5.04 -18.20 4.66
CA MET A 169 4.35 -18.44 5.92
C MET A 169 3.04 -19.21 5.74
N LEU A 170 2.21 -18.84 4.76
CA LEU A 170 0.95 -19.55 4.50
C LEU A 170 1.20 -20.98 4.02
N ASP A 171 2.22 -21.20 3.19
CA ASP A 171 2.60 -22.53 2.74
C ASP A 171 3.04 -23.41 3.93
N ASP A 172 3.92 -22.87 4.80
CA ASP A 172 4.37 -23.57 6.00
C ASP A 172 3.23 -23.85 6.99
N TYR A 173 2.34 -22.88 7.20
CA TYR A 173 1.14 -23.06 8.02
C TYR A 173 0.23 -24.16 7.46
N CYS A 174 0.04 -24.23 6.15
CA CYS A 174 -0.74 -25.28 5.51
C CYS A 174 -0.14 -26.67 5.77
N GLU A 175 1.17 -26.80 5.69
CA GLU A 175 1.85 -28.04 6.02
C GLU A 175 1.75 -28.38 7.51
N PHE A 176 2.01 -27.41 8.38
CA PHE A 176 1.85 -27.57 9.82
C PHE A 176 0.48 -28.14 10.14
N ARG A 177 -0.60 -27.55 9.61
CA ARG A 177 -1.98 -28.00 9.84
C ARG A 177 -2.26 -29.43 9.37
N ARG A 178 -1.51 -29.94 8.38
CA ARG A 178 -1.61 -31.34 7.90
C ARG A 178 -0.73 -32.31 8.69
N SER A 179 0.26 -31.82 9.44
CA SER A 179 1.08 -32.66 10.30
C SER A 179 0.28 -33.24 11.47
N GLU A 180 0.77 -34.31 12.11
CA GLU A 180 0.12 -34.89 13.30
C GLU A 180 -0.03 -33.83 14.42
N LYS A 181 1.00 -32.99 14.62
CA LYS A 181 0.98 -31.91 15.59
C LYS A 181 -0.11 -30.88 15.27
N GLY A 182 -0.20 -30.44 14.02
CA GLY A 182 -1.20 -29.46 13.60
C GLY A 182 -2.62 -30.01 13.51
N SER A 183 -2.79 -31.32 13.34
CA SER A 183 -4.12 -31.97 13.39
C SER A 183 -4.76 -31.88 14.78
N ARG A 184 -3.92 -31.82 15.83
CA ARG A 184 -4.34 -31.67 17.24
C ARG A 184 -4.31 -30.21 17.70
N PHE A 185 -3.86 -29.29 16.84
CA PHE A 185 -3.75 -27.88 17.17
C PHE A 185 -5.12 -27.21 17.25
N ILE A 186 -5.37 -26.55 18.38
CA ILE A 186 -6.60 -25.80 18.64
C ILE A 186 -6.28 -24.32 18.47
N GLY A 187 -6.70 -23.74 17.34
CA GLY A 187 -6.43 -22.35 16.99
C GLY A 187 -6.47 -22.13 15.49
N GLY A 188 -6.45 -20.87 15.08
CA GLY A 188 -6.28 -20.46 13.69
C GLY A 188 -4.87 -19.94 13.44
N LEU A 189 -4.74 -19.17 12.36
CA LEU A 189 -3.44 -18.62 11.96
C LEU A 189 -2.85 -17.66 13.00
N ARG A 190 -3.68 -16.91 13.74
CA ARG A 190 -3.18 -15.98 14.76
C ARG A 190 -2.44 -16.72 15.87
N GLU A 191 -3.07 -17.77 16.39
CA GLU A 191 -2.51 -18.60 17.45
C GLU A 191 -1.25 -19.34 16.96
N TYR A 192 -1.20 -19.72 15.68
CA TYR A 192 -0.01 -20.30 15.06
C TYR A 192 1.17 -19.30 15.04
N LEU A 193 0.91 -18.05 14.63
CA LEU A 193 1.94 -16.99 14.58
C LEU A 193 2.42 -16.58 15.98
N GLU A 194 1.50 -16.41 16.93
CA GLU A 194 1.82 -16.00 18.30
C GLU A 194 2.51 -17.12 19.08
N GLY A 195 2.10 -18.37 18.86
CA GLY A 195 2.65 -19.55 19.52
C GLY A 195 4.05 -19.96 19.05
N GLY A 196 4.63 -19.27 18.06
CA GLY A 196 5.98 -19.55 17.58
C GLY A 196 6.10 -20.87 16.81
N TYR A 197 5.01 -21.40 16.29
CA TYR A 197 4.99 -22.63 15.50
C TYR A 197 5.57 -22.45 14.09
N GLY A 198 5.58 -21.21 13.57
CA GLY A 198 5.96 -20.89 12.19
C GLY A 198 7.44 -20.69 11.88
N GLY A 199 8.32 -21.30 12.68
CA GLY A 199 9.77 -21.28 12.44
C GLY A 199 10.34 -19.88 12.13
N ALA A 200 11.29 -19.83 11.19
CA ALA A 200 11.96 -18.59 10.78
C ALA A 200 11.15 -17.70 9.82
N TRP A 201 9.98 -18.14 9.35
CA TRP A 201 9.20 -17.49 8.28
C TRP A 201 7.90 -16.86 8.76
N ALA A 202 7.60 -16.96 10.04
CA ALA A 202 6.44 -16.32 10.63
C ALA A 202 6.50 -14.80 10.43
N ILE A 203 5.51 -14.25 9.74
CA ILE A 203 5.27 -12.81 9.73
C ILE A 203 4.73 -12.37 11.10
N SER A 204 4.84 -11.07 11.40
CA SER A 204 4.19 -10.47 12.56
C SER A 204 2.68 -10.79 12.57
N SER A 205 2.17 -11.29 13.70
CA SER A 205 0.73 -11.53 13.87
C SER A 205 -0.09 -10.25 13.70
N GLY A 206 0.53 -9.08 13.94
CA GLY A 206 -0.01 -7.75 13.70
C GLY A 206 -0.27 -7.42 12.22
N ARG A 207 0.25 -8.20 11.27
CA ARG A 207 -0.07 -8.09 9.83
C ARG A 207 -1.27 -8.93 9.42
N TYR A 208 -1.63 -9.94 10.21
CA TYR A 208 -2.79 -10.78 9.95
C TYR A 208 -4.07 -10.18 10.52
N ARG A 209 -5.12 -10.15 9.70
CA ARG A 209 -6.49 -9.81 10.08
C ARG A 209 -7.36 -11.03 9.84
N SER A 210 -7.94 -11.55 10.92
CA SER A 210 -8.86 -12.69 10.85
C SER A 210 -10.16 -12.35 10.15
N ASN A 211 -10.54 -11.07 10.14
CA ASN A 211 -11.79 -10.59 9.57
C ASN A 211 -11.67 -9.15 9.06
N GLU A 212 -12.61 -8.77 8.20
CA GLU A 212 -12.85 -7.37 7.80
C GLU A 212 -13.63 -6.61 8.88
N SER A 213 -13.71 -5.28 8.75
CA SER A 213 -14.52 -4.46 9.67
C SER A 213 -16.02 -4.75 9.52
N ASP A 214 -16.79 -4.55 10.59
CA ASP A 214 -18.24 -4.84 10.58
C ASP A 214 -19.01 -3.91 9.62
N ILE A 215 -18.50 -2.71 9.40
CA ILE A 215 -19.00 -1.75 8.40
C ILE A 215 -18.89 -2.33 6.97
N VAL A 216 -17.77 -2.98 6.66
CA VAL A 216 -17.54 -3.60 5.34
C VAL A 216 -18.47 -4.80 5.14
N LYS A 217 -18.71 -5.61 6.18
CA LYS A 217 -19.61 -6.78 6.11
C LYS A 217 -21.07 -6.38 5.97
N GLY A 218 -21.50 -5.33 6.67
CA GLY A 218 -22.89 -4.85 6.63
C GLY A 218 -23.29 -4.22 5.30
N SER A 219 -22.32 -3.81 4.48
CA SER A 219 -22.56 -3.20 3.18
C SER A 219 -22.45 -4.22 2.04
N ARG A 220 -23.55 -4.41 1.29
CA ARG A 220 -23.57 -5.28 0.10
C ARG A 220 -22.54 -4.86 -0.95
N LYS A 221 -22.28 -3.55 -1.09
CA LYS A 221 -21.29 -2.99 -2.04
C LYS A 221 -19.87 -3.39 -1.66
N TYR A 222 -19.51 -3.26 -0.38
CA TYR A 222 -18.14 -3.53 0.07
C TYR A 222 -17.88 -5.03 0.25
N SER A 223 -18.87 -5.78 0.75
CA SER A 223 -18.85 -7.25 0.81
C SER A 223 -18.60 -7.88 -0.57
N ALA A 224 -19.22 -7.34 -1.63
CA ALA A 224 -19.06 -7.86 -2.98
C ALA A 224 -17.61 -7.77 -3.51
N GLU A 225 -16.82 -6.77 -3.06
CA GLU A 225 -15.40 -6.66 -3.46
C GLU A 225 -14.49 -7.69 -2.78
N ARG A 226 -15.00 -8.42 -1.77
CA ARG A 226 -14.30 -9.50 -1.05
C ARG A 226 -14.73 -10.89 -1.53
N ILE A 227 -15.46 -10.96 -2.65
CA ILE A 227 -15.79 -12.19 -3.34
C ILE A 227 -14.70 -12.45 -4.38
N PHE A 228 -13.88 -13.46 -4.13
CA PHE A 228 -12.76 -13.83 -4.98
C PHE A 228 -12.97 -15.19 -5.62
N ASN A 229 -12.21 -15.46 -6.68
CA ASN A 229 -12.26 -16.74 -7.38
C ASN A 229 -11.70 -17.83 -6.47
N VAL A 230 -12.32 -19.01 -6.53
CA VAL A 230 -11.85 -20.23 -5.87
C VAL A 230 -12.01 -21.43 -6.81
N PRO A 231 -11.26 -22.53 -6.58
CA PRO A 231 -11.52 -23.78 -7.29
C PRO A 231 -12.96 -24.26 -7.04
N LYS A 232 -13.56 -24.95 -8.01
CA LYS A 232 -14.96 -25.42 -7.91
C LYS A 232 -15.16 -26.46 -6.81
N GLU A 233 -14.08 -27.11 -6.41
CA GLU A 233 -14.00 -28.04 -5.29
C GLU A 233 -14.17 -27.33 -3.94
N VAL A 234 -13.86 -26.03 -3.86
CA VAL A 234 -14.12 -25.19 -2.68
C VAL A 234 -15.56 -24.75 -2.64
N ASP A 235 -16.03 -24.15 -3.74
CA ASP A 235 -17.40 -23.68 -3.92
C ASP A 235 -17.83 -23.92 -5.37
N PRO A 236 -18.96 -24.60 -5.63
CA PRO A 236 -19.42 -24.90 -6.99
C PRO A 236 -19.61 -23.68 -7.89
N SER A 237 -19.87 -22.50 -7.32
CA SER A 237 -19.97 -21.24 -8.08
C SER A 237 -18.63 -20.73 -8.63
N GLY A 238 -17.51 -21.29 -8.14
CA GLY A 238 -16.15 -20.83 -8.43
C GLY A 238 -15.80 -19.51 -7.74
N LYS A 239 -16.63 -19.05 -6.80
CA LYS A 239 -16.40 -17.81 -6.04
C LYS A 239 -16.67 -18.03 -4.57
N ALA A 240 -15.87 -17.38 -3.72
CA ALA A 240 -16.08 -17.40 -2.28
C ALA A 240 -15.74 -16.05 -1.64
N VAL A 241 -16.46 -15.72 -0.58
CA VAL A 241 -16.12 -14.59 0.28
C VAL A 241 -14.85 -14.92 1.07
N MET A 242 -13.90 -13.99 1.08
CA MET A 242 -12.69 -14.06 1.92
C MET A 242 -12.55 -12.77 2.72
N TYR A 243 -12.60 -12.88 4.04
CA TYR A 243 -12.37 -11.75 4.94
C TYR A 243 -11.00 -11.79 5.64
N SER A 244 -10.42 -12.98 5.73
CA SER A 244 -9.08 -13.15 6.27
C SER A 244 -8.05 -12.60 5.28
N HIS A 245 -7.17 -11.74 5.77
CA HIS A 245 -6.18 -11.09 4.93
C HIS A 245 -4.90 -10.74 5.68
N ILE A 246 -3.82 -10.53 4.91
CA ILE A 246 -2.52 -10.06 5.38
C ILE A 246 -2.30 -8.66 4.84
N VAL A 247 -1.85 -7.76 5.71
CA VAL A 247 -1.48 -6.39 5.38
C VAL A 247 0.00 -6.36 4.98
N ILE A 248 0.28 -6.00 3.73
CA ILE A 248 1.65 -5.86 3.22
C ILE A 248 2.23 -4.52 3.69
N GLN A 249 1.44 -3.45 3.58
CA GLN A 249 1.76 -2.12 4.10
C GLN A 249 0.51 -1.51 4.73
N THR A 250 0.67 -0.87 5.89
CA THR A 250 -0.48 -0.37 6.67
C THR A 250 -0.91 1.02 6.23
N LYS A 251 0.02 1.86 5.78
CA LYS A 251 -0.21 3.25 5.36
C LYS A 251 0.62 3.64 4.13
N GLY A 252 0.02 4.49 3.30
CA GLY A 252 0.50 4.91 1.99
C GLY A 252 -0.65 5.02 0.99
N THR A 253 -0.42 5.71 -0.14
CA THR A 253 -1.43 5.92 -1.20
C THR A 253 -2.03 4.60 -1.71
N VAL A 254 -1.22 3.54 -1.70
CA VAL A 254 -1.65 2.17 -1.93
C VAL A 254 -1.34 1.37 -0.68
N SER A 255 -2.33 0.65 -0.15
CA SER A 255 -2.14 -0.25 0.99
C SER A 255 -2.36 -1.70 0.53
N PRO A 256 -1.33 -2.40 0.02
CA PRO A 256 -1.49 -3.71 -0.57
C PRO A 256 -1.88 -4.78 0.46
N ARG A 257 -2.69 -5.76 0.04
CA ARG A 257 -3.23 -6.84 0.86
C ARG A 257 -3.23 -8.16 0.12
N ILE A 258 -3.10 -9.24 0.88
CA ILE A 258 -3.31 -10.62 0.41
C ILE A 258 -4.58 -11.14 1.06
N TYR A 259 -5.62 -11.48 0.27
CA TYR A 259 -6.77 -12.22 0.79
C TYR A 259 -6.64 -13.69 0.46
N PHE A 260 -6.92 -14.51 1.46
CA PHE A 260 -6.78 -15.96 1.35
C PHE A 260 -7.91 -16.66 2.07
N ARG A 261 -8.10 -17.94 1.74
CA ARG A 261 -9.03 -18.84 2.40
C ARG A 261 -8.30 -20.09 2.86
N ASP A 262 -8.37 -20.35 4.15
CA ASP A 262 -7.91 -21.60 4.74
C ASP A 262 -8.85 -22.73 4.28
N CYS A 263 -8.40 -23.52 3.32
CA CYS A 263 -9.10 -24.68 2.79
C CYS A 263 -8.35 -25.97 3.17
N VAL A 264 -7.53 -25.97 4.22
CA VAL A 264 -6.67 -27.12 4.54
C VAL A 264 -7.50 -28.37 4.85
N GLN A 265 -8.62 -28.24 5.55
CA GLN A 265 -9.50 -29.38 5.84
C GLN A 265 -10.27 -29.88 4.60
N GLN A 266 -10.53 -29.02 3.63
CA GLN A 266 -11.33 -29.33 2.44
C GLN A 266 -10.49 -29.81 1.25
N LEU A 267 -9.34 -29.18 1.03
CA LEU A 267 -8.45 -29.39 -0.11
C LEU A 267 -7.01 -29.78 0.27
N GLY A 268 -6.65 -29.71 1.56
CA GLY A 268 -5.25 -29.81 1.97
C GLY A 268 -4.38 -28.65 1.50
N LYS A 269 -4.99 -27.52 1.10
CA LYS A 269 -4.34 -26.35 0.53
C LYS A 269 -4.96 -25.05 1.01
N ILE A 270 -4.25 -23.94 0.86
CA ILE A 270 -4.76 -22.59 1.09
C ILE A 270 -4.97 -21.90 -0.26
N VAL A 271 -6.13 -21.26 -0.43
CA VAL A 271 -6.46 -20.56 -1.67
C VAL A 271 -6.10 -19.09 -1.53
N ILE A 272 -5.26 -18.58 -2.43
CA ILE A 272 -4.92 -17.16 -2.55
C ILE A 272 -5.85 -16.53 -3.56
N GLY A 273 -6.89 -15.85 -3.06
CA GLY A 273 -7.94 -15.26 -3.89
C GLY A 273 -7.60 -13.86 -4.41
N TYR A 274 -6.69 -13.14 -3.74
CA TYR A 274 -6.35 -11.77 -4.11
C TYR A 274 -4.97 -11.36 -3.62
N ILE A 275 -4.21 -10.69 -4.49
CA ILE A 275 -3.02 -9.91 -4.16
C ILE A 275 -3.18 -8.58 -4.90
N GLY A 276 -3.15 -7.46 -4.19
CA GLY A 276 -3.32 -6.16 -4.82
C GLY A 276 -3.63 -5.05 -3.83
N LYS A 277 -4.02 -3.87 -4.33
CA LYS A 277 -4.39 -2.72 -3.49
C LYS A 277 -5.54 -3.03 -2.54
N HIS A 278 -5.71 -2.24 -1.49
CA HIS A 278 -6.88 -2.32 -0.62
C HIS A 278 -8.18 -2.28 -1.46
N PRO A 279 -9.09 -3.28 -1.34
CA PRO A 279 -10.43 -3.19 -1.93
C PRO A 279 -11.21 -2.05 -1.28
N ARG A 280 -12.02 -1.30 -2.03
CA ARG A 280 -12.63 -0.05 -1.54
C ARG A 280 -13.44 -0.27 -0.27
N ASN A 281 -13.36 0.68 0.64
CA ASN A 281 -14.16 0.76 1.86
C ASN A 281 -14.70 2.20 2.02
N THR A 282 -15.37 2.50 3.13
CA THR A 282 -15.92 3.85 3.39
C THR A 282 -14.87 4.98 3.44
N LEU A 283 -13.58 4.64 3.47
CA LEU A 283 -12.45 5.58 3.58
C LEU A 283 -11.55 5.60 2.33
N THR A 284 -11.81 4.74 1.34
CA THR A 284 -11.04 4.66 0.09
C THR A 284 -12.00 4.71 -1.09
N ASN A 285 -12.09 5.89 -1.73
CA ASN A 285 -12.87 6.11 -2.96
C ASN A 285 -12.26 5.36 -4.16
#